data_AF-A0A963TYL4-F1
#
_entry.id   AF-A0A963TYL4-F1
#
_cell.length_a   1.000
_cell.length_b   1.000
_cell.length_c   1.000
_cell.angle_alpha   90.00
_cell.angle_beta   90.00
_cell.angle_gamma   90.00
#
_symmetry.space_group_name_H-M   'P 1'
#
loop_
_entity.id
_entity.type
_entity.pdbx_description
1 polymer ?
#
loop_
_entity_poly.entity_id
_entity_poly.type
_entity_poly.pdbx_seq_one_letter_code
_entity_poly.pdbx_strand_id
1 'polypeptide(L)' 'EFAYGGPALAPRPADPASVSDAAWVDWLTVPPNPMGPVEERWLHARGCGAWLTLSRHTVTHEITEVRLGR' A
#
# COMPACT_ATOMS: atom_id res chain seq x y z
N GLU A 1 11.50 5.53 12.49
CA GLU A 1 11.07 6.86 12.01
C GLU A 1 9.85 6.77 11.08
N PHE A 2 9.75 5.72 10.27
CA PHE A 2 8.64 5.48 9.34
C PHE A 2 7.62 4.48 9.92
N ALA A 3 6.37 4.58 9.44
CA ALA A 3 5.30 3.62 9.72
C ALA A 3 4.86 2.93 8.42
N TYR A 4 4.67 1.61 8.47
CA TYR A 4 4.22 0.82 7.33
C TYR A 4 2.73 1.03 7.08
N GLY A 5 2.37 1.37 5.84
CA GLY A 5 0.98 1.60 5.42
C GLY A 5 0.38 0.47 4.59
N GLY A 6 1.10 -0.64 4.42
CA GLY A 6 0.65 -1.77 3.61
C GLY A 6 1.09 -1.70 2.14
N PRO A 7 0.70 -2.69 1.34
CA PRO A 7 0.89 -2.66 -0.11
C PRO A 7 0.11 -1.50 -0.73
N ALA A 8 0.58 -0.99 -1.87
CA ALA A 8 -0.18 -0.07 -2.70
C ALA A 8 -1.41 -0.80 -3.25
N LEU A 9 -2.57 -0.52 -2.65
CA LEU A 9 -3.85 -1.09 -3.08
C LEU A 9 -4.41 -0.33 -4.28
N ALA A 10 -5.27 -1.02 -5.04
CA ALA A 10 -6.14 -0.36 -5.99
C ALA A 10 -6.96 0.75 -5.28
N PRO A 11 -7.24 1.88 -5.96
CA PRO A 11 -8.05 2.93 -5.39
C PRO A 11 -9.37 2.38 -4.86
N ARG A 12 -9.84 2.98 -3.76
CA ARG A 12 -11.20 2.71 -3.28
C ARG A 12 -12.20 2.93 -4.43
N PRO A 13 -13.15 2.02 -4.64
CA PRO A 13 -14.27 2.22 -5.55
C PRO A 13 -14.90 3.62 -5.38
N ALA A 14 -15.08 4.33 -6.48
CA ALA A 14 -15.62 5.70 -6.47
C ALA A 14 -17.06 5.75 -5.93
N ASP A 15 -17.85 4.70 -6.20
CA ASP A 15 -19.16 4.48 -5.61
C ASP A 15 -19.19 3.13 -4.85
N PRO A 16 -18.90 3.13 -3.54
CA PRO A 16 -18.96 1.92 -2.72
C PRO A 16 -20.35 1.29 -2.62
N ALA A 17 -21.44 2.03 -2.89
CA ALA A 17 -22.79 1.45 -2.86
C ALA A 17 -23.09 0.61 -4.11
N SER A 18 -22.27 0.74 -5.15
CA SER A 18 -22.42 -0.01 -6.41
C SER A 18 -21.73 -1.39 -6.41
N VAL A 19 -20.90 -1.69 -5.39
CA VAL A 19 -20.21 -2.99 -5.25
C VAL A 19 -20.97 -3.91 -4.31
N SER A 20 -20.94 -5.21 -4.58
CA SER A 20 -21.53 -6.20 -3.68
C SER A 20 -20.79 -6.24 -2.35
N ASP A 21 -21.50 -6.61 -1.28
CA ASP A 21 -20.90 -6.78 0.06
C ASP A 21 -19.70 -7.72 0.03
N ALA A 22 -19.75 -8.80 -0.75
CA ALA A 22 -18.63 -9.73 -0.90
C ALA A 22 -17.39 -9.04 -1.49
N ALA A 23 -17.56 -8.31 -2.60
CA ALA A 23 -16.45 -7.57 -3.22
C ALA A 23 -15.92 -6.45 -2.30
N TRP A 24 -16.81 -5.84 -1.52
CA TRP A 24 -16.45 -4.81 -0.55
C TRP A 24 -15.64 -5.36 0.63
N VAL A 25 -16.04 -6.51 1.17
CA VAL A 25 -15.30 -7.23 2.23
C VAL A 25 -13.93 -7.65 1.74
N ASP A 26 -13.83 -8.21 0.53
CA ASP A 26 -12.54 -8.59 -0.05
C ASP A 26 -11.59 -7.39 -0.16
N TRP A 27 -12.09 -6.24 -0.66
CA TRP A 27 -11.28 -5.02 -0.76
C TRP A 27 -10.84 -4.47 0.61
N LEU A 28 -11.69 -4.55 1.63
CA LEU A 28 -11.39 -4.03 2.97
C LEU A 28 -10.45 -4.92 3.79
N THR A 29 -10.56 -6.24 3.63
CA THR A 29 -10.02 -7.19 4.62
C THR A 29 -8.96 -8.13 4.08
N VAL A 30 -8.84 -8.25 2.76
CA VAL A 30 -7.91 -9.19 2.12
C VAL A 30 -6.78 -8.43 1.42
N PRO A 31 -5.73 -8.04 2.16
CA PRO A 31 -4.56 -7.41 1.55
C PRO A 31 -3.77 -8.43 0.72
N PRO A 32 -3.18 -8.02 -0.42
CA PRO A 32 -2.24 -8.86 -1.16
C PRO A 32 -0.97 -9.09 -0.34
N ASN A 33 -0.46 -10.33 -0.34
CA ASN A 33 0.80 -10.70 0.32
C ASN A 33 1.76 -11.48 -0.61
N PRO A 34 2.20 -10.90 -1.73
CA PRO A 34 3.10 -11.56 -2.67
C PRO A 34 4.55 -11.62 -2.15
N MET A 35 5.24 -12.70 -2.48
CA MET A 35 6.70 -12.79 -2.35
C MET A 35 7.36 -12.19 -3.59
N GLY A 36 8.37 -11.34 -3.40
CA GLY A 36 9.08 -10.68 -4.50
C GLY A 36 8.99 -9.16 -4.44
N PRO A 37 9.18 -8.45 -5.57
CA PRO A 37 8.99 -7.01 -5.64
C PRO A 37 7.53 -6.61 -5.37
N VAL A 38 7.33 -5.66 -4.45
CA VAL A 38 6.02 -5.14 -4.04
C VAL A 38 6.08 -3.62 -3.97
N GLU A 39 5.04 -2.96 -4.51
CA GLU A 39 4.82 -1.55 -4.25
C GLU A 39 4.15 -1.36 -2.89
N GLU A 40 4.75 -0.56 -2.02
CA GLU A 40 4.34 -0.39 -0.63
C GLU A 40 4.21 1.09 -0.28
N ARG A 41 3.31 1.42 0.65
CA ARG A 41 3.16 2.77 1.19
C ARG A 41 3.81 2.90 2.56
N TRP A 42 4.53 3.99 2.77
CA TRP A 42 5.22 4.29 4.02
C TRP A 42 5.00 5.74 4.44
N LEU A 43 4.70 5.97 5.73
CA LEU A 43 4.53 7.31 6.30
C LEU A 43 5.81 7.71 7.03
N HIS A 44 6.33 8.92 6.78
CA HIS A 44 7.41 9.49 7.57
C HIS A 44 6.90 10.03 8.92
N ALA A 45 6.45 9.11 9.78
CA ALA A 45 5.64 9.37 10.96
C ALA A 45 6.35 10.21 12.03
N ARG A 46 7.68 10.10 12.13
CA ARG A 46 8.50 10.88 13.07
C ARG A 46 9.33 11.97 12.40
N GLY A 47 8.90 12.42 11.23
CA GLY A 47 9.57 13.48 10.46
C GLY A 47 8.57 14.38 9.74
N CYS A 48 8.67 14.47 8.43
CA CYS A 48 7.87 15.43 7.65
C CYS A 48 6.38 15.05 7.46
N GLY A 49 5.95 13.87 7.92
CA GLY A 49 4.56 13.42 7.76
C GLY A 49 4.17 13.07 6.32
N ALA A 50 5.11 13.07 5.38
CA ALA A 50 4.85 12.71 3.99
C ALA A 50 4.64 11.20 3.81
N TRP A 51 3.77 10.86 2.87
CA TRP A 51 3.64 9.50 2.36
C TRP A 51 4.61 9.24 1.22
N LEU A 52 5.17 8.04 1.20
CA LEU A 52 6.08 7.52 0.18
C LEU A 52 5.48 6.25 -0.41
N THR A 53 5.73 6.02 -1.69
CA THR A 53 5.55 4.72 -2.33
C THR A 53 6.93 4.15 -2.66
N LEU A 54 7.20 2.93 -2.20
CA LEU A 54 8.46 2.21 -2.42
C LEU A 54 8.21 1.00 -3.31
N SER A 55 9.14 0.67 -4.20
CA SER A 55 9.23 -0.68 -4.76
C SER A 55 10.27 -1.46 -3.95
N ARG A 56 9.83 -2.48 -3.20
CA ARG A 56 10.67 -3.26 -2.29
C ARG A 56 10.51 -4.75 -2.53
N HIS A 57 11.61 -5.48 -2.60
CA HIS A 57 11.58 -6.94 -2.61
C HIS A 57 11.30 -7.46 -1.19
N THR A 58 10.19 -8.17 -0.98
CA THR A 58 9.72 -8.57 0.38
C THR A 58 10.60 -9.63 1.05
N VAL A 59 11.38 -10.38 0.26
CA VAL A 59 12.35 -11.38 0.77
C VAL A 59 13.72 -10.76 1.08
N THR A 60 14.33 -10.04 0.13
CA THR A 60 15.70 -9.51 0.27
C THR A 60 15.76 -8.13 0.92
N HIS A 61 14.62 -7.42 0.98
CA HIS A 61 14.49 -6.02 1.41
C HIS A 61 15.19 -5.01 0.50
N GLU A 62 15.63 -5.41 -0.70
CA GLU A 62 16.15 -4.47 -1.69
C GLU A 62 15.06 -3.48 -2.10
N ILE A 63 15.40 -2.18 -2.09
CA ILE A 63 14.52 -1.10 -2.54
C ILE A 63 15.07 -0.60 -3.87
N THR A 64 14.28 -0.71 -4.94
CA THR A 64 14.68 -0.33 -6.29
C THR A 64 14.14 1.03 -6.70
N GLU A 65 13.08 1.52 -6.05
CA GLU A 65 12.46 2.80 -6.36
C GLU A 65 11.78 3.44 -5.14
N VAL A 66 11.81 4.78 -5.08
CA VAL A 66 11.16 5.59 -4.06
C VAL A 66 10.48 6.79 -4.72
N ARG A 67 9.19 7.00 -4.43
CA ARG A 67 8.39 8.12 -4.94
C ARG A 67 7.67 8.82 -3.79
N LEU A 68 7.60 10.14 -3.83
CA LEU A 68 6.70 10.90 -2.94
C LEU A 68 5.25 10.70 -3.39
N GLY A 69 4.39 10.33 -2.45
CA GLY A 69 2.95 10.26 -2.68
C GLY A 69 2.38 11.68 -2.83
N ARG A 70 1.53 11.88 -3.84
CA ARG A 70 0.66 13.07 -3.92
C ARG A 70 -0.52 12.93 -2.97
#